data_AF-A0A2R6Q6Q6-F1
#
_entry.id   AF-A0A2R6Q6Q6-F1
#
_cell.length_a   1.000
_cell.length_b   1.000
_cell.length_c   1.000
_cell.angle_alpha   90.00
_cell.angle_beta   90.00
_cell.angle_gamma   90.00
#
_symmetry.space_group_name_H-M   'P 1'
#
loop_
_entity.id
_entity.type
_entity.pdbx_description
1 polymer ?
#
loop_
_entity_poly.entity_id
_entity_poly.type
_entity_poly.pdbx_seq_one_letter_code
_entity_poly.pdbx_strand_id
1 'polypeptide(L)'
;MDISSQTNTPQLRNYKLWLRMVVFTLFVLFGQSTATLLGRVYYSKGGKSIWLAALMETLGFPILIPFSLYFSPPKDRPNYNNPTHTPSKLILAAIYASLGLLQAVDNILYSIGLSSLPVSTFSLISATQLAFNAFFSFFLNAQKITPQIVNSLFLLTISSTLLVLQRDSENSESISRRKYEIGFSCTVVASLLFSLLLSLTQLVIHKVVQRETFHAVLDMIIYQSLVATFVNVVALFASKEWNGLRKEMENFEPGRVSYVMVLVGIAVSWQAYSIGAIGLIFEVSSLFSNAIGTLGLPIVPILAVIFFHDKMNGLKVIAMLLAIWGFASYLYHQYLDNSTSQIDRGNVNAIPDLSTTERCQQVE
;
A
#
# COMPACT_ATOMS: atom_id res chain seq x y z
N MET A 1 13.35 10.79 -47.42
CA MET A 1 13.87 9.75 -46.52
C MET A 1 14.82 10.46 -45.58
N ASP A 2 14.41 10.69 -44.34
CA ASP A 2 15.30 10.96 -43.21
C ASP A 2 14.50 10.68 -41.94
N ILE A 3 14.74 9.50 -41.37
CA ILE A 3 14.20 9.10 -40.07
C ILE A 3 15.36 9.24 -39.09
N SER A 4 15.31 10.30 -38.29
CA SER A 4 16.21 10.50 -37.17
C SER A 4 16.04 9.39 -36.13
N SER A 5 16.98 8.46 -36.10
CA SER A 5 17.14 7.46 -35.06
C SER A 5 17.62 8.13 -33.77
N GLN A 6 16.69 8.42 -32.84
CA GLN A 6 17.04 8.80 -31.48
C GLN A 6 17.67 7.62 -30.75
N THR A 7 19.00 7.58 -30.72
CA THR A 7 19.78 6.74 -29.82
C THR A 7 19.63 7.26 -28.39
N ASN A 8 18.67 6.73 -27.64
CA ASN A 8 18.57 6.97 -26.20
C ASN A 8 19.75 6.29 -25.48
N THR A 9 20.67 7.09 -24.92
CA THR A 9 21.83 6.61 -24.16
C THR A 9 21.40 5.92 -22.85
N PRO A 10 22.07 4.83 -22.42
CA PRO A 10 21.69 4.03 -21.24
C PRO A 10 21.70 4.81 -19.91
N GLN A 11 22.54 5.85 -19.78
CA GLN A 11 22.57 6.72 -18.61
C GLN A 11 21.30 7.58 -18.46
N LEU A 12 20.73 8.07 -19.56
CA LEU A 12 19.51 8.89 -19.54
C LEU A 12 18.27 8.03 -19.18
N ARG A 13 18.28 6.76 -19.58
CA ARG A 13 17.25 5.77 -19.22
C ARG A 13 17.26 5.47 -17.71
N ASN A 14 18.44 5.33 -17.12
CA ASN A 14 18.59 5.10 -15.68
C ASN A 14 18.17 6.32 -14.84
N TYR A 15 18.43 7.55 -15.30
CA TYR A 15 17.98 8.77 -14.62
C TYR A 15 16.45 8.92 -14.64
N LYS A 16 15.80 8.67 -15.79
CA LYS A 16 14.33 8.70 -15.91
C LYS A 16 13.64 7.66 -15.00
N LEU A 17 14.23 6.46 -14.88
CA LEU A 17 13.78 5.40 -13.97
C LEU A 17 13.86 5.85 -12.51
N TRP A 18 15.01 6.40 -12.09
CA TRP A 18 15.21 6.91 -10.73
C TRP A 18 14.25 8.06 -10.39
N LEU A 19 14.08 9.02 -11.30
CA LEU A 19 13.16 10.13 -11.11
C LEU A 19 11.72 9.63 -10.93
N ARG A 20 11.29 8.64 -11.73
CA ARG A 20 9.97 8.03 -11.61
C ARG A 20 9.78 7.31 -10.27
N MET A 21 10.78 6.55 -9.80
CA MET A 21 10.73 5.91 -8.48
C MET A 21 10.62 6.93 -7.34
N VAL A 22 11.34 8.06 -7.43
CA VAL A 22 11.24 9.15 -6.45
C VAL A 22 9.84 9.74 -6.45
N VAL A 23 9.27 10.04 -7.62
CA VAL A 23 7.90 10.57 -7.73
C VAL A 23 6.88 9.61 -7.12
N PHE A 24 6.95 8.32 -7.42
CA PHE A 24 6.05 7.33 -6.86
C PHE A 24 6.22 7.18 -5.34
N THR A 25 7.45 7.26 -4.84
CA THR A 25 7.74 7.28 -3.41
C THR A 25 7.09 8.47 -2.72
N LEU A 26 7.20 9.68 -3.30
CA LEU A 26 6.57 10.88 -2.77
C LEU A 26 5.04 10.75 -2.77
N PHE A 27 4.45 10.19 -3.83
CA PHE A 27 3.01 9.93 -3.90
C PHE A 27 2.53 8.97 -2.81
N VAL A 28 3.28 7.91 -2.52
CA VAL A 28 2.97 6.99 -1.42
C VAL A 28 3.05 7.71 -0.08
N LEU A 29 4.16 8.38 0.20
CA LEU A 29 4.41 9.00 1.52
C LEU A 29 3.45 10.15 1.80
N PHE A 30 3.28 11.08 0.86
CA PHE A 30 2.38 12.21 1.01
C PHE A 30 0.92 11.77 0.92
N GLY A 31 0.57 10.89 -0.02
CA GLY A 31 -0.80 10.41 -0.20
C GLY A 31 -1.35 9.79 1.09
N GLN A 32 -0.63 8.82 1.66
CA GLN A 32 -1.06 8.16 2.90
C GLN A 32 -1.09 9.15 4.08
N SER A 33 -0.07 10.00 4.22
CA SER A 33 0.02 10.94 5.33
C SER A 33 -1.09 11.98 5.29
N THR A 34 -1.29 12.62 4.14
CA THR A 34 -2.34 13.62 3.93
C THR A 34 -3.72 12.98 4.10
N ALA A 35 -3.97 11.81 3.52
CA ALA A 35 -5.24 11.10 3.68
C ALA A 35 -5.57 10.81 5.14
N THR A 36 -4.59 10.32 5.92
CA THR A 36 -4.77 10.00 7.34
C THR A 36 -5.05 11.24 8.18
N LEU A 37 -4.31 12.33 7.93
CA LEU A 37 -4.51 13.60 8.64
C LEU A 37 -5.87 14.23 8.28
N LEU A 38 -6.27 14.23 7.01
CA LEU A 38 -7.59 14.75 6.60
C LEU A 38 -8.72 13.88 7.15
N GLY A 39 -8.55 12.55 7.21
CA GLY A 39 -9.48 11.66 7.89
C GLY A 39 -9.64 12.02 9.37
N ARG A 40 -8.55 12.42 10.04
CA ARG A 40 -8.63 12.96 11.40
C ARG A 40 -9.33 14.30 11.47
N VAL A 41 -9.07 15.22 10.54
CA VAL A 41 -9.79 16.50 10.46
C VAL A 41 -11.29 16.22 10.35
N TYR A 42 -11.70 15.31 9.46
CA TYR A 42 -13.09 14.91 9.29
C TYR A 42 -13.73 14.49 10.61
N TYR A 43 -13.15 13.51 11.34
CA TYR A 43 -13.73 13.05 12.60
C TYR A 43 -13.67 14.07 13.73
N SER A 44 -12.59 14.86 13.81
CA SER A 44 -12.43 15.86 14.89
C SER A 44 -13.31 17.09 14.71
N LYS A 45 -13.69 17.42 13.47
CA LYS A 45 -14.48 18.61 13.11
C LYS A 45 -15.97 18.35 12.92
N GLY A 46 -16.45 17.18 13.32
CA GLY A 46 -17.89 16.86 13.38
C GLY A 46 -18.37 15.79 12.40
N GLY A 47 -17.47 15.20 11.60
CA GLY A 47 -17.76 14.02 10.79
C GLY A 47 -18.05 12.79 11.67
N LYS A 48 -19.11 12.06 11.34
CA LYS A 48 -19.61 10.92 12.12
C LYS A 48 -19.81 9.67 11.27
N SER A 49 -20.09 9.82 9.98
CA SER A 49 -20.31 8.69 9.09
C SER A 49 -19.00 7.92 8.86
N ILE A 50 -18.98 6.67 9.31
CA ILE A 50 -17.84 5.76 9.17
C ILE A 50 -17.82 5.17 7.75
N TRP A 51 -19.00 4.83 7.21
CA TRP A 51 -19.13 4.30 5.85
C TRP A 51 -18.76 5.35 4.80
N LEU A 52 -19.02 6.63 5.06
CA LEU A 52 -18.60 7.70 4.15
C LEU A 52 -17.07 7.83 4.13
N ALA A 53 -16.41 7.77 5.29
CA ALA A 53 -14.94 7.79 5.35
C ALA A 53 -14.35 6.59 4.60
N ALA A 54 -14.86 5.38 4.83
CA ALA A 54 -14.43 4.15 4.15
C ALA A 54 -14.67 4.21 2.63
N LEU A 55 -15.76 4.87 2.21
CA LEU A 55 -16.06 5.12 0.80
C LEU A 55 -15.02 6.06 0.17
N MET A 56 -14.59 7.12 0.86
CA MET A 56 -13.61 8.06 0.30
C MET A 56 -12.28 7.40 -0.05
N GLU A 57 -11.90 6.32 0.63
CA GLU A 57 -10.65 5.59 0.36
C GLU A 57 -10.62 4.97 -1.05
N THR A 58 -11.78 4.63 -1.63
CA THR A 58 -11.87 3.98 -2.95
C THR A 58 -12.63 4.79 -3.99
N LEU A 59 -13.42 5.80 -3.58
CA LEU A 59 -14.26 6.59 -4.48
C LEU A 59 -13.46 7.32 -5.57
N GLY A 60 -12.18 7.61 -5.33
CA GLY A 60 -11.32 8.28 -6.30
C GLY A 60 -10.82 7.38 -7.45
N PHE A 61 -11.14 6.07 -7.47
CA PHE A 61 -10.70 5.13 -8.51
C PHE A 61 -10.88 5.60 -9.96
N PRO A 62 -11.89 6.41 -10.34
CA PRO A 62 -12.03 6.86 -11.73
C PRO A 62 -10.83 7.67 -12.24
N ILE A 63 -10.05 8.28 -11.34
CA ILE A 63 -8.81 8.99 -11.69
C ILE A 63 -7.79 8.05 -12.38
N LEU A 64 -7.87 6.73 -12.13
CA LEU A 64 -6.99 5.73 -12.72
C LEU A 64 -7.38 5.34 -14.16
N ILE A 65 -8.63 5.60 -14.59
CA ILE A 65 -9.14 5.17 -15.90
C ILE A 65 -8.37 5.83 -17.07
N PRO A 66 -8.11 7.16 -17.07
CA PRO A 66 -7.30 7.78 -18.12
C PRO A 66 -5.89 7.20 -18.23
N PHE A 67 -5.29 6.79 -17.10
CA PHE A 67 -3.98 6.13 -17.10
C PHE A 67 -4.07 4.75 -17.75
N SER A 68 -5.10 3.95 -17.42
CA SER A 68 -5.29 2.65 -18.08
C SER A 68 -5.43 2.81 -19.60
N LEU A 69 -6.24 3.76 -20.08
CA LEU A 69 -6.40 4.03 -21.51
C LEU A 69 -5.10 4.48 -22.20
N TYR A 70 -4.28 5.29 -21.53
CA TYR A 70 -2.99 5.73 -22.06
C TYR A 70 -1.98 4.58 -22.19
N PHE A 71 -1.99 3.64 -21.25
CA PHE A 71 -1.10 2.47 -21.25
C PHE A 71 -1.70 1.25 -21.97
N SER A 72 -2.88 1.38 -22.59
CA SER A 72 -3.48 0.30 -23.37
C SER A 72 -2.59 -0.06 -24.57
N PRO A 73 -2.29 -1.35 -24.78
CA PRO A 73 -1.53 -1.76 -25.95
C PRO A 73 -2.30 -1.40 -27.24
N PRO A 74 -1.61 -1.01 -28.33
CA PRO A 74 -2.25 -0.76 -29.62
C PRO A 74 -3.07 -1.97 -30.06
N LYS A 75 -4.29 -1.72 -30.55
CA LYS A 75 -5.25 -2.77 -30.98
C LYS A 75 -4.74 -3.64 -32.15
N ASP A 76 -3.66 -3.23 -32.81
CA ASP A 76 -3.16 -3.86 -34.04
C ASP A 76 -1.87 -4.65 -33.80
N ARG A 77 -1.98 -5.81 -33.15
CA ARG A 77 -1.06 -6.95 -33.41
C ARG A 77 -1.84 -8.26 -33.29
N PRO A 78 -2.20 -8.91 -34.41
CA PRO A 78 -2.64 -10.30 -34.36
C PRO A 78 -1.43 -11.15 -33.98
N ASN A 79 -1.29 -11.49 -32.69
CA ASN A 79 -0.30 -12.46 -32.27
C ASN A 79 -0.80 -13.85 -32.68
N TYR A 80 -0.49 -14.22 -33.92
CA TYR A 80 -0.44 -15.61 -34.34
C TYR A 80 0.69 -16.27 -33.54
N ASN A 81 0.41 -17.41 -32.92
CA ASN A 81 1.35 -18.28 -32.19
C ASN A 81 1.68 -17.87 -30.75
N ASN A 82 0.79 -18.24 -29.82
CA ASN A 82 1.08 -19.16 -28.70
C ASN A 82 -0.17 -19.25 -27.81
N PRO A 83 -0.71 -20.46 -27.54
CA PRO A 83 -1.83 -20.61 -26.62
C PRO A 83 -1.32 -20.52 -25.18
N THR A 84 -0.90 -19.33 -24.74
CA THR A 84 -0.67 -19.10 -23.32
C THR A 84 -2.03 -19.04 -22.64
N HIS A 85 -2.26 -19.97 -21.74
CA HIS A 85 -3.47 -20.22 -20.94
C HIS A 85 -4.14 -18.91 -20.46
N THR A 86 -4.99 -18.30 -21.29
CA THR A 86 -5.73 -17.10 -20.88
C THR A 86 -6.66 -17.48 -19.73
N PRO A 87 -6.51 -16.91 -18.53
CA PRO A 87 -7.40 -17.23 -17.42
C PRO A 87 -8.84 -16.93 -17.82
N SER A 88 -9.76 -17.83 -17.45
CA SER A 88 -11.18 -17.62 -17.72
C SER A 88 -11.61 -16.27 -17.17
N LYS A 89 -12.32 -15.46 -17.98
CA LYS A 89 -12.80 -14.13 -17.56
C LYS A 89 -13.62 -14.19 -16.27
N LEU A 90 -14.31 -15.31 -16.04
CA LEU A 90 -15.10 -15.54 -14.84
C LEU A 90 -14.22 -15.76 -13.61
N ILE A 91 -13.10 -16.48 -13.74
CA ILE A 91 -12.11 -16.65 -12.66
C ILE A 91 -11.48 -15.30 -12.32
N LEU A 92 -11.12 -14.52 -13.34
CA LEU A 92 -10.52 -13.20 -13.13
C LEU A 92 -11.51 -12.23 -12.45
N ALA A 93 -12.77 -12.23 -12.89
CA ALA A 93 -13.84 -11.45 -12.26
C ALA A 93 -14.06 -11.87 -10.80
N ALA A 94 -14.04 -13.18 -10.50
CA ALA A 94 -14.18 -13.68 -9.14
C ALA A 94 -13.00 -13.26 -8.24
N ILE A 95 -11.77 -13.24 -8.77
CA ILE A 95 -10.59 -12.76 -8.06
C ILE A 95 -10.69 -11.26 -7.79
N TYR A 96 -11.04 -10.45 -8.78
CA TYR A 96 -11.18 -9.01 -8.58
C TYR A 96 -12.31 -8.67 -7.61
N ALA A 97 -13.41 -9.44 -7.66
CA ALA A 97 -14.49 -9.32 -6.70
C ALA A 97 -14.05 -9.69 -5.27
N SER A 98 -13.30 -10.77 -5.09
CA SER A 98 -12.83 -11.17 -3.76
C SER A 98 -11.82 -10.18 -3.17
N LEU A 99 -10.89 -9.66 -3.98
CA LEU A 99 -9.98 -8.60 -3.57
C LEU A 99 -10.73 -7.30 -3.23
N GLY A 100 -11.73 -6.92 -4.02
CA GLY A 100 -12.55 -5.74 -3.76
C GLY A 100 -13.41 -5.86 -2.50
N LEU A 101 -13.96 -7.05 -2.22
CA LEU A 101 -14.66 -7.33 -0.97
C LEU A 101 -13.72 -7.24 0.24
N LEU A 102 -12.51 -7.81 0.12
CA LEU A 102 -11.49 -7.72 1.14
C LEU A 102 -11.08 -6.27 1.41
N GLN A 103 -10.88 -5.47 0.36
CA GLN A 103 -10.61 -4.03 0.46
C GLN A 103 -11.76 -3.28 1.16
N ALA A 104 -13.03 -3.58 0.84
CA ALA A 104 -14.15 -2.91 1.51
C ALA A 104 -14.15 -3.16 3.02
N VAL A 105 -13.85 -4.39 3.45
CA VAL A 105 -13.72 -4.76 4.87
C VAL A 105 -12.53 -4.04 5.52
N ASP A 106 -11.42 -3.93 4.80
CA ASP A 106 -10.24 -3.20 5.28
C ASP A 106 -10.55 -1.71 5.51
N ASN A 107 -11.15 -1.03 4.52
CA ASN A 107 -11.51 0.38 4.61
C ASN A 107 -12.41 0.69 5.80
N ILE A 108 -13.43 -0.15 6.05
CA ILE A 108 -14.34 0.08 7.18
C ILE A 108 -13.62 -0.12 8.52
N LEU A 109 -12.73 -1.09 8.65
CA LEU A 109 -11.96 -1.32 9.87
C LEU A 109 -10.99 -0.17 10.15
N TYR A 110 -10.29 0.34 9.12
CA TYR A 110 -9.44 1.53 9.27
C TYR A 110 -10.24 2.77 9.63
N SER A 111 -11.41 2.97 9.00
CA SER A 111 -12.32 4.07 9.35
C SER A 111 -12.80 3.99 10.80
N ILE A 112 -13.14 2.80 11.31
CA ILE A 112 -13.47 2.58 12.73
C ILE A 112 -12.27 2.91 13.62
N GLY A 113 -11.08 2.43 13.24
CA GLY A 113 -9.82 2.71 13.95
C GLY A 113 -9.55 4.21 14.09
N LEU A 114 -9.57 4.94 12.97
CA LEU A 114 -9.26 6.37 12.92
C LEU A 114 -10.31 7.23 13.64
N SER A 115 -11.58 6.81 13.64
CA SER A 115 -12.66 7.48 14.39
C SER A 115 -12.58 7.26 15.91
N SER A 116 -11.84 6.24 16.35
CA SER A 116 -11.82 5.76 17.73
C SER A 116 -10.49 5.99 18.45
N LEU A 117 -9.40 6.15 17.71
CA LEU A 117 -8.05 6.32 18.24
C LEU A 117 -7.47 7.71 17.91
N PRO A 118 -6.53 8.21 18.73
CA PRO A 118 -5.64 9.29 18.32
C PRO A 118 -4.80 8.88 17.10
N VAL A 119 -4.43 9.83 16.24
CA VAL A 119 -3.71 9.55 14.99
C VAL A 119 -2.35 8.92 15.27
N SER A 120 -1.65 9.41 16.30
CA SER A 120 -0.38 8.81 16.71
C SER A 120 -0.50 7.31 17.03
N THR A 121 -1.59 6.94 17.70
CA THR A 121 -1.82 5.56 18.15
C THR A 121 -2.26 4.68 16.98
N PHE A 122 -3.18 5.20 16.16
CA PHE A 122 -3.61 4.54 14.93
C PHE A 122 -2.41 4.19 14.03
N SER A 123 -1.56 5.18 13.72
CA SER A 123 -0.43 4.98 12.81
C SER A 123 0.62 4.01 13.36
N LEU A 124 0.87 4.04 14.67
CA LEU A 124 1.81 3.09 15.30
C LEU A 124 1.28 1.65 15.26
N ILE A 125 -0.03 1.44 15.44
CA ILE A 125 -0.64 0.11 15.27
C ILE A 125 -0.57 -0.31 13.82
N SER A 126 -0.88 0.59 12.88
CA SER A 126 -0.77 0.33 11.43
C SER A 126 0.64 -0.11 11.01
N ALA A 127 1.69 0.28 11.74
CA ALA A 127 3.06 -0.17 11.45
C ALA A 127 3.24 -1.69 11.56
N THR A 128 2.36 -2.38 12.30
CA THR A 128 2.31 -3.86 12.36
C THR A 128 2.01 -4.50 11.00
N GLN A 129 1.51 -3.76 10.01
CA GLN A 129 1.33 -4.26 8.64
C GLN A 129 2.65 -4.75 8.02
N LEU A 130 3.81 -4.19 8.39
CA LEU A 130 5.09 -4.70 7.85
C LEU A 130 5.36 -6.13 8.31
N ALA A 131 5.06 -6.40 9.58
CA ALA A 131 5.19 -7.71 10.19
C ALA A 131 4.28 -8.73 9.51
N PHE A 132 3.00 -8.40 9.34
CA PHE A 132 2.06 -9.26 8.64
C PHE A 132 2.39 -9.44 7.16
N ASN A 133 2.88 -8.40 6.49
CA ASN A 133 3.28 -8.50 5.09
C ASN A 133 4.48 -9.43 4.90
N ALA A 134 5.49 -9.35 5.76
CA ALA A 134 6.61 -10.28 5.74
C ALA A 134 6.14 -11.73 5.94
N PHE A 135 5.24 -11.95 6.89
CA PHE A 135 4.62 -13.24 7.14
C PHE A 135 3.87 -13.77 5.90
N PHE A 136 2.92 -13.00 5.35
CA PHE A 136 2.15 -13.43 4.17
C PHE A 136 3.00 -13.55 2.91
N SER A 137 4.00 -12.70 2.71
CA SER A 137 4.89 -12.79 1.55
C SER A 137 5.77 -14.05 1.59
N PHE A 138 6.17 -14.51 2.78
CA PHE A 138 6.83 -15.81 2.95
C PHE A 138 5.91 -16.97 2.59
N PHE A 139 4.70 -17.00 3.17
CA PHE A 139 3.79 -18.14 3.00
C PHE A 139 3.13 -18.20 1.62
N LEU A 140 2.70 -17.06 1.08
CA LEU A 140 1.93 -17.00 -0.18
C LEU A 140 2.84 -16.80 -1.39
N ASN A 141 3.86 -15.96 -1.27
CA ASN A 141 4.73 -15.59 -2.39
C ASN A 141 6.08 -16.32 -2.37
N ALA A 142 6.28 -17.27 -1.43
CA ALA A 142 7.49 -18.07 -1.27
C ALA A 142 8.79 -17.24 -1.21
N GLN A 143 8.71 -16.01 -0.71
CA GLN A 143 9.91 -15.20 -0.46
C GLN A 143 10.71 -15.82 0.68
N LYS A 144 12.04 -15.82 0.59
CA LYS A 144 12.90 -16.32 1.67
C LYS A 144 12.87 -15.35 2.86
N ILE A 145 12.47 -15.81 4.04
CA ILE A 145 12.64 -15.03 5.28
C ILE A 145 14.11 -15.05 5.65
N THR A 146 14.72 -13.87 5.70
CA THR A 146 16.08 -13.69 6.23
C THR A 146 16.02 -13.38 7.74
N PRO A 147 17.07 -13.71 8.51
CA PRO A 147 17.13 -13.44 9.96
C PRO A 147 16.85 -11.98 10.33
N GLN A 148 17.13 -11.05 9.43
CA GLN A 148 16.91 -9.62 9.61
C GLN A 148 15.42 -9.22 9.47
N ILE A 149 14.62 -9.93 8.65
CA ILE A 149 13.16 -9.78 8.60
C ILE A 149 12.55 -10.23 9.94
N VAL A 150 13.07 -11.31 10.51
CA VAL A 150 12.67 -11.79 11.84
C VAL A 150 13.04 -10.77 12.93
N ASN A 151 14.21 -10.14 12.85
CA ASN A 151 14.60 -9.07 13.77
C ASN A 151 13.68 -7.84 13.67
N SER A 152 13.32 -7.44 12.45
CA SER A 152 12.39 -6.33 12.21
C SER A 152 10.99 -6.64 12.76
N LEU A 153 10.53 -7.88 12.56
CA LEU A 153 9.27 -8.41 13.09
C LEU A 153 9.26 -8.39 14.63
N PHE A 154 10.36 -8.79 15.26
CA PHE A 154 10.53 -8.76 16.72
C PHE A 154 10.46 -7.33 17.27
N LEU A 155 11.19 -6.39 16.68
CA LEU A 155 11.19 -4.98 17.11
C LEU A 155 9.82 -4.30 16.95
N LEU A 156 9.08 -4.60 15.86
CA LEU A 156 7.72 -4.10 15.65
C LEU A 156 6.72 -4.71 16.62
N THR A 157 6.87 -5.99 16.96
CA THR A 157 6.05 -6.67 17.97
C THR A 157 6.26 -6.05 19.35
N ILE A 158 7.52 -5.76 19.72
CA ILE A 158 7.84 -5.04 20.96
C ILE A 158 7.22 -3.64 20.94
N SER A 159 7.38 -2.89 19.84
CA SER A 159 6.79 -1.55 19.67
C SER A 159 5.27 -1.55 19.91
N SER A 160 4.56 -2.49 19.27
CA SER A 160 3.11 -2.66 19.45
C SER A 160 2.73 -3.09 20.87
N THR A 161 3.52 -3.97 21.51
CA THR A 161 3.26 -4.43 22.89
C THR A 161 3.46 -3.28 23.89
N LEU A 162 4.48 -2.45 23.66
CA LEU A 162 4.79 -1.27 24.47
C LEU A 162 3.61 -0.27 24.48
N LEU A 163 2.95 -0.09 23.32
CA LEU A 163 1.74 0.73 23.17
C LEU A 163 0.53 0.17 23.92
N VAL A 164 0.39 -1.15 23.99
CA VAL A 164 -0.67 -1.81 24.78
C VAL A 164 -0.43 -1.59 26.26
N LEU A 165 0.82 -1.70 26.74
CA LEU A 165 1.18 -1.54 28.15
C LEU A 165 1.06 -0.09 28.65
N GLN A 166 1.25 0.92 27.77
CA GLN A 166 1.08 2.32 28.13
C GLN A 166 -0.38 2.68 28.53
N ARG A 167 -1.36 1.89 28.07
CA ARG A 167 -2.80 2.04 28.38
C ARG A 167 -3.10 2.08 29.88
N ASP A 168 -2.26 1.43 30.70
CA ASP A 168 -2.48 1.35 32.14
C ASP A 168 -2.00 2.60 32.91
N SER A 169 -1.30 3.54 32.26
CA SER A 169 -0.69 4.71 32.92
C SER A 169 -1.42 6.06 32.71
N GLU A 170 -2.33 6.18 31.74
CA GLU A 170 -2.83 7.49 31.27
C GLU A 170 -4.35 7.76 31.49
N ASN A 171 -5.10 6.90 32.18
CA ASN A 171 -6.55 7.11 32.31
C ASN A 171 -6.95 8.12 33.39
N SER A 172 -6.88 9.41 33.06
CA SER A 172 -7.81 10.44 33.51
C SER A 172 -8.31 11.22 32.29
N GLU A 173 -9.44 10.78 31.71
CA GLU A 173 -10.43 11.51 30.88
C GLU A 173 -11.12 10.56 29.87
N SER A 174 -12.14 9.86 30.40
CA SER A 174 -13.45 9.54 29.79
C SER A 174 -13.66 9.41 28.26
N ILE A 175 -12.70 8.91 27.47
CA ILE A 175 -13.05 8.15 26.26
C ILE A 175 -13.51 6.77 26.73
N SER A 176 -14.74 6.37 26.40
CA SER A 176 -15.31 5.07 26.78
C SER A 176 -14.30 3.96 26.47
N ARG A 177 -13.77 3.30 27.51
CA ARG A 177 -12.72 2.25 27.45
C ARG A 177 -12.93 1.26 26.31
N ARG A 178 -14.20 0.95 26.05
CA ARG A 178 -14.72 0.08 24.99
C ARG A 178 -14.50 0.63 23.57
N LYS A 179 -14.67 1.93 23.34
CA LYS A 179 -14.44 2.57 22.03
C LYS A 179 -12.98 2.46 21.61
N TYR A 180 -12.06 2.67 22.55
CA TYR A 180 -10.63 2.48 22.29
C TYR A 180 -10.31 1.02 21.98
N GLU A 181 -10.82 0.06 22.77
CA GLU A 181 -10.58 -1.38 22.54
C GLU A 181 -11.07 -1.84 21.16
N ILE A 182 -12.26 -1.39 20.74
CA ILE A 182 -12.78 -1.65 19.40
C ILE A 182 -11.85 -1.02 18.36
N GLY A 183 -11.48 0.25 18.51
CA GLY A 183 -10.58 0.94 17.58
C GLY A 183 -9.23 0.25 17.44
N PHE A 184 -8.64 -0.19 18.56
CA PHE A 184 -7.38 -0.92 18.60
C PHE A 184 -7.48 -2.24 17.83
N SER A 185 -8.43 -3.09 18.21
CA SER A 185 -8.64 -4.40 17.57
C SER A 185 -8.95 -4.26 16.08
N CYS A 186 -9.81 -3.30 15.70
CA CYS A 186 -10.12 -3.02 14.30
C CYS A 186 -8.86 -2.60 13.52
N THR A 187 -8.00 -1.76 14.10
CA THR A 187 -6.77 -1.31 13.41
C THR A 187 -5.75 -2.43 13.24
N VAL A 188 -5.60 -3.33 14.23
CA VAL A 188 -4.74 -4.52 14.10
C VAL A 188 -5.26 -5.45 13.00
N VAL A 189 -6.56 -5.73 12.98
CA VAL A 189 -7.18 -6.58 11.96
C VAL A 189 -7.06 -5.92 10.58
N ALA A 190 -7.28 -4.61 10.45
CA ALA A 190 -7.07 -3.88 9.21
C ALA A 190 -5.62 -4.02 8.72
N SER A 191 -4.64 -3.81 9.59
CA SER A 191 -3.21 -3.97 9.25
C SER A 191 -2.89 -5.37 8.70
N LEU A 192 -3.53 -6.40 9.26
CA LEU A 192 -3.43 -7.78 8.79
C LEU A 192 -4.09 -7.97 7.42
N LEU A 193 -5.32 -7.47 7.23
CA LEU A 193 -6.06 -7.60 5.97
C LEU A 193 -5.40 -6.81 4.84
N PHE A 194 -4.92 -5.61 5.11
CA PHE A 194 -4.14 -4.80 4.18
C PHE A 194 -2.89 -5.55 3.67
N SER A 195 -2.15 -6.17 4.59
CA SER A 195 -0.97 -6.98 4.25
C SER A 195 -1.31 -8.22 3.45
N LEU A 196 -2.42 -8.89 3.79
CA LEU A 196 -2.94 -10.03 3.05
C LEU A 196 -3.35 -9.61 1.63
N LEU A 197 -4.05 -8.48 1.50
CA LEU A 197 -4.49 -7.93 0.23
C LEU A 197 -3.30 -7.64 -0.69
N LEU A 198 -2.23 -7.03 -0.18
CA LEU A 198 -0.99 -6.80 -0.93
C LEU A 198 -0.34 -8.11 -1.38
N SER A 199 -0.27 -9.11 -0.49
CA SER A 199 0.31 -10.40 -0.80
C SER A 199 -0.50 -11.17 -1.86
N LEU A 200 -1.83 -11.14 -1.77
CA LEU A 200 -2.74 -11.74 -2.76
C LEU A 200 -2.67 -11.02 -4.12
N THR A 201 -2.60 -9.69 -4.11
CA THR A 201 -2.39 -8.86 -5.31
C THR A 201 -1.13 -9.32 -6.05
N GLN A 202 -0.01 -9.47 -5.34
CA GLN A 202 1.24 -9.99 -5.91
C GLN A 202 1.10 -11.42 -6.44
N LEU A 203 0.45 -12.31 -5.69
CA LEU A 203 0.21 -13.70 -6.09
C LEU A 203 -0.59 -13.76 -7.40
N VAL A 204 -1.65 -12.95 -7.52
CA VAL A 204 -2.51 -12.88 -8.72
C VAL A 204 -1.73 -12.38 -9.92
N ILE A 205 -0.91 -11.34 -9.75
CA ILE A 205 -0.04 -10.83 -10.82
C ILE A 205 0.87 -11.95 -11.34
N HIS A 206 1.56 -12.66 -10.44
CA HIS A 206 2.54 -13.65 -10.80
C HIS A 206 1.94 -14.96 -11.35
N LYS A 207 0.89 -15.50 -10.70
CA LYS A 207 0.33 -16.81 -11.04
C LYS A 207 -0.78 -16.77 -12.08
N VAL A 208 -1.63 -15.74 -12.06
CA VAL A 208 -2.88 -15.69 -12.85
C VAL A 208 -2.73 -14.78 -14.04
N VAL A 209 -2.32 -13.53 -13.81
CA VAL A 209 -2.22 -12.53 -14.87
C VAL A 209 -1.07 -12.88 -15.80
N GLN A 210 0.09 -13.31 -15.25
CA GLN A 210 1.31 -13.71 -15.98
C GLN A 210 1.78 -12.67 -17.03
N ARG A 211 1.19 -11.48 -17.01
CA ARG A 211 1.45 -10.33 -17.85
C ARG A 211 1.87 -9.22 -16.91
N GLU A 212 3.17 -9.03 -16.81
CA GLU A 212 3.78 -7.92 -16.08
C GLU A 212 3.63 -6.62 -16.88
N THR A 213 2.41 -6.34 -17.36
CA THR A 213 2.09 -5.09 -18.06
C THR A 213 1.42 -4.15 -17.09
N PHE A 214 1.84 -2.88 -17.10
CA PHE A 214 1.30 -1.83 -16.24
C PHE A 214 -0.23 -1.71 -16.36
N HIS A 215 -0.77 -1.89 -17.57
CA HIS A 215 -2.20 -1.92 -17.85
C HIS A 215 -2.95 -3.01 -17.06
N ALA A 216 -2.41 -4.24 -16.98
CA ALA A 216 -3.08 -5.34 -16.29
C ALA A 216 -3.14 -5.13 -14.77
N VAL A 217 -2.11 -4.48 -14.20
CA VAL A 217 -2.09 -4.11 -12.77
C VAL A 217 -3.08 -2.97 -12.50
N LEU A 218 -3.13 -1.96 -13.37
CA LEU A 218 -4.11 -0.88 -13.31
C LEU A 218 -5.54 -1.41 -13.40
N ASP A 219 -5.83 -2.30 -14.35
CA ASP A 219 -7.15 -2.89 -14.53
C ASP A 219 -7.59 -3.63 -13.27
N MET A 220 -6.72 -4.48 -12.71
CA MET A 220 -7.02 -5.20 -11.47
C MET A 220 -7.43 -4.26 -10.34
N ILE A 221 -6.70 -3.16 -10.17
CA ILE A 221 -6.97 -2.20 -9.08
C ILE A 221 -8.22 -1.38 -9.36
N ILE A 222 -8.46 -0.99 -10.62
CA ILE A 222 -9.71 -0.32 -11.01
C ILE A 222 -10.91 -1.22 -10.67
N TYR A 223 -10.88 -2.50 -11.04
CA TYR A 223 -11.98 -3.43 -10.74
C TYR A 223 -12.11 -3.73 -9.24
N GLN A 224 -10.99 -3.90 -8.53
CA GLN A 224 -10.97 -4.06 -7.07
C GLN A 224 -11.60 -2.85 -6.37
N SER A 225 -11.16 -1.63 -6.71
CA SER A 225 -11.68 -0.40 -6.13
C SER A 225 -13.14 -0.15 -6.53
N LEU A 226 -13.56 -0.53 -7.74
CA LEU A 226 -14.96 -0.46 -8.17
C LEU A 226 -15.85 -1.32 -7.28
N VAL A 227 -15.46 -2.57 -7.05
CA VAL A 227 -16.20 -3.50 -6.17
C VAL A 227 -16.24 -2.97 -4.74
N ALA A 228 -15.09 -2.50 -4.21
CA ALA A 228 -15.02 -1.94 -2.87
C ALA A 228 -15.90 -0.70 -2.71
N THR A 229 -15.88 0.21 -3.70
CA THR A 229 -16.74 1.40 -3.74
C THR A 229 -18.20 1.00 -3.73
N PHE A 230 -18.60 0.03 -4.56
CA PHE A 230 -19.98 -0.45 -4.60
C PHE A 230 -20.44 -1.00 -3.25
N VAL A 231 -19.63 -1.84 -2.61
CA VAL A 231 -19.93 -2.40 -1.28
C VAL A 231 -20.09 -1.29 -0.24
N ASN A 232 -19.17 -0.32 -0.21
CA ASN A 232 -19.22 0.80 0.74
C ASN A 232 -20.42 1.71 0.48
N VAL A 233 -20.80 1.95 -0.78
CA VAL A 233 -22.04 2.67 -1.13
C VAL A 233 -23.26 1.92 -0.60
N VAL A 234 -23.39 0.63 -0.92
CA VAL A 234 -24.53 -0.18 -0.46
C VAL A 234 -24.60 -0.18 1.07
N ALA A 235 -23.47 -0.30 1.76
CA ALA A 235 -23.40 -0.27 3.22
C ALA A 235 -23.73 1.10 3.82
N LEU A 236 -23.32 2.21 3.18
CA LEU A 236 -23.72 3.57 3.55
C LEU A 236 -25.24 3.77 3.48
N PHE A 237 -25.87 3.21 2.44
CA PHE A 237 -27.32 3.26 2.29
C PHE A 237 -28.03 2.33 3.29
N ALA A 238 -27.55 1.10 3.46
CA ALA A 238 -28.12 0.10 4.36
C ALA A 238 -28.01 0.52 5.84
N SER A 239 -26.91 1.17 6.24
CA SER A 239 -26.69 1.71 7.59
C SER A 239 -27.52 2.95 7.89
N LYS A 240 -28.19 3.54 6.89
CA LYS A 240 -28.97 4.79 6.98
C LYS A 240 -28.14 6.03 7.34
N GLU A 241 -26.81 5.94 7.31
CA GLU A 241 -25.91 7.08 7.58
C GLU A 241 -26.11 8.21 6.55
N TRP A 242 -26.51 7.87 5.33
CA TRP A 242 -26.84 8.84 4.27
C TRP A 242 -27.88 9.90 4.68
N ASN A 243 -28.84 9.55 5.55
CA ASN A 243 -29.86 10.49 6.05
C ASN A 243 -29.24 11.61 6.90
N GLY A 244 -28.13 11.31 7.58
CA GLY A 244 -27.44 12.23 8.49
C GLY A 244 -26.46 13.16 7.78
N LEU A 245 -26.02 12.84 6.56
CA LEU A 245 -24.90 13.53 5.91
C LEU A 245 -25.15 15.01 5.66
N ARG A 246 -26.38 15.39 5.30
CA ARG A 246 -26.72 16.82 5.15
C ARG A 246 -26.55 17.57 6.46
N LYS A 247 -27.09 17.02 7.55
CA LYS A 247 -26.97 17.62 8.88
C LYS A 247 -25.53 17.61 9.37
N GLU A 248 -24.77 16.57 9.05
CA GLU A 248 -23.34 16.49 9.36
C GLU A 248 -22.55 17.60 8.67
N MET A 249 -22.73 17.77 7.36
CA MET A 249 -22.09 18.83 6.57
C MET A 249 -22.49 20.23 7.06
N GLU A 250 -23.76 20.42 7.45
CA GLU A 250 -24.25 21.69 7.98
C GLU A 250 -23.65 22.05 9.35
N ASN A 251 -23.35 21.04 10.17
CA ASN A 251 -22.76 21.21 11.51
C ASN A 251 -21.24 21.02 11.54
N PHE A 252 -20.59 20.84 10.39
CA PHE A 252 -19.15 20.69 10.31
C PHE A 252 -18.49 22.00 10.76
N GLU A 253 -17.62 21.95 11.76
CA GLU A 253 -17.12 23.14 12.46
C GLU A 253 -16.44 24.16 11.52
N PRO A 254 -15.59 23.77 10.55
CA PRO A 254 -15.01 24.66 9.54
C PRO A 254 -15.95 25.07 8.39
N GLY A 255 -17.21 24.61 8.39
CA GLY A 255 -18.22 24.92 7.39
C GLY A 255 -18.36 23.91 6.23
N ARG A 256 -19.40 24.10 5.41
CA ARG A 256 -19.82 23.16 4.36
C ARG A 256 -18.79 22.96 3.25
N VAL A 257 -18.14 24.04 2.81
CA VAL A 257 -17.12 23.97 1.75
C VAL A 257 -15.92 23.16 2.23
N SER A 258 -15.47 23.42 3.45
CA SER A 258 -14.38 22.68 4.09
C SER A 258 -14.70 21.20 4.26
N TYR A 259 -15.95 20.84 4.59
CA TYR A 259 -16.39 19.44 4.64
C TYR A 259 -16.15 18.71 3.31
N VAL A 260 -16.61 19.31 2.21
CA VAL A 260 -16.44 18.75 0.86
C VAL A 260 -14.96 18.72 0.48
N MET A 261 -14.20 19.78 0.75
CA MET A 261 -12.76 19.83 0.48
C MET A 261 -11.99 18.75 1.24
N VAL A 262 -12.34 18.47 2.49
CA VAL A 262 -11.73 17.39 3.28
C VAL A 262 -12.05 16.04 2.66
N LEU A 263 -13.31 15.75 2.33
CA LEU A 263 -13.68 14.47 1.71
C LEU A 263 -13.02 14.25 0.35
N VAL A 264 -13.03 15.28 -0.52
CA VAL A 264 -12.34 15.24 -1.82
C VAL A 264 -10.84 15.08 -1.62
N GLY A 265 -10.25 15.79 -0.64
CA GLY A 265 -8.84 15.68 -0.30
C GLY A 265 -8.45 14.28 0.17
N ILE A 266 -9.30 13.62 0.97
CA ILE A 266 -9.12 12.21 1.38
C ILE A 266 -9.09 11.33 0.13
N ALA A 267 -10.10 11.43 -0.73
CA ALA A 267 -10.20 10.61 -1.92
C ALA A 267 -9.01 10.82 -2.86
N VAL A 268 -8.64 12.07 -3.17
CA VAL A 268 -7.50 12.38 -4.05
C VAL A 268 -6.19 11.89 -3.44
N SER A 269 -6.00 12.01 -2.12
CA SER A 269 -4.78 11.59 -1.44
C SER A 269 -4.62 10.07 -1.45
N TRP A 270 -5.71 9.32 -1.21
CA TRP A 270 -5.71 7.86 -1.35
C TRP A 270 -5.43 7.42 -2.78
N GLN A 271 -5.94 8.14 -3.78
CA GLN A 271 -5.62 7.83 -5.16
C GLN A 271 -4.17 8.14 -5.52
N ALA A 272 -3.61 9.23 -5.02
CA ALA A 272 -2.18 9.50 -5.17
C ALA A 272 -1.36 8.37 -4.56
N TYR A 273 -1.73 7.91 -3.36
CA TYR A 273 -1.12 6.74 -2.73
C TYR A 273 -1.23 5.49 -3.63
N SER A 274 -2.41 5.18 -4.16
CA SER A 274 -2.60 4.02 -5.06
C SER A 274 -1.73 4.12 -6.31
N ILE A 275 -1.66 5.29 -6.96
CA ILE A 275 -0.81 5.50 -8.15
C ILE A 275 0.67 5.28 -7.79
N GLY A 276 1.13 5.83 -6.67
CA GLY A 276 2.49 5.65 -6.20
C GLY A 276 2.79 4.18 -5.89
N ALA A 277 1.89 3.49 -5.20
CA ALA A 277 2.05 2.08 -4.84
C ALA A 277 2.12 1.19 -6.08
N ILE A 278 1.22 1.40 -7.05
CA ILE A 278 1.22 0.68 -8.34
C ILE A 278 2.50 0.93 -9.11
N GLY A 279 2.91 2.19 -9.18
CA GLY A 279 4.15 2.60 -9.81
C GLY A 279 5.34 1.84 -9.23
N LEU A 280 5.45 1.77 -7.89
CA LEU A 280 6.53 1.04 -7.22
C LEU A 280 6.42 -0.49 -7.38
N ILE A 281 5.21 -1.04 -7.37
CA ILE A 281 4.97 -2.47 -7.65
C ILE A 281 5.52 -2.84 -9.02
N PHE A 282 5.22 -2.02 -10.03
CA PHE A 282 5.61 -2.25 -11.41
C PHE A 282 7.11 -2.02 -11.65
N GLU A 283 7.68 -0.96 -11.08
CA GLU A 283 9.08 -0.61 -11.30
C GLU A 283 10.05 -1.47 -10.50
N VAL A 284 9.64 -1.97 -9.33
CA VAL A 284 10.53 -2.67 -8.39
C VAL A 284 9.92 -3.96 -7.89
N SER A 285 8.90 -3.87 -7.03
CA SER A 285 8.15 -5.00 -6.47
C SER A 285 7.08 -4.49 -5.49
N SER A 286 6.07 -5.31 -5.22
CA SER A 286 5.10 -5.09 -4.14
C SER A 286 5.73 -5.05 -2.76
N LEU A 287 6.75 -5.87 -2.53
CA LEU A 287 7.49 -5.88 -1.27
C LEU A 287 8.15 -4.51 -1.02
N PHE A 288 8.79 -3.95 -2.04
CA PHE A 288 9.40 -2.62 -1.97
C PHE A 288 8.34 -1.52 -1.81
N SER A 289 7.26 -1.56 -2.61
CA SER A 289 6.15 -0.61 -2.50
C SER A 289 5.55 -0.58 -1.10
N ASN A 290 5.33 -1.75 -0.50
CA ASN A 290 4.79 -1.82 0.86
C ASN A 290 5.79 -1.30 1.89
N ALA A 291 7.08 -1.60 1.75
CA ALA A 291 8.10 -1.04 2.61
C ALA A 291 8.13 0.50 2.58
N ILE A 292 7.99 1.09 1.39
CA ILE A 292 7.85 2.55 1.23
C ILE A 292 6.52 3.07 1.81
N GLY A 293 5.41 2.33 1.73
CA GLY A 293 4.16 2.69 2.40
C GLY A 293 4.30 2.70 3.93
N THR A 294 4.94 1.68 4.48
CA THR A 294 5.24 1.58 5.91
C THR A 294 6.21 2.68 6.36
N LEU A 295 7.13 3.16 5.51
CA LEU A 295 7.95 4.34 5.80
C LEU A 295 7.17 5.60 6.12
N GLY A 296 5.98 5.74 5.52
CA GLY A 296 5.11 6.87 5.77
C GLY A 296 4.51 6.82 7.18
N LEU A 297 4.44 5.65 7.81
CA LEU A 297 3.73 5.48 9.08
C LEU A 297 4.41 6.14 10.28
N PRO A 298 5.74 6.26 10.38
CA PRO A 298 6.38 7.13 11.39
C PRO A 298 6.25 8.64 11.11
N ILE A 299 6.03 9.04 9.85
CA ILE A 299 5.84 10.46 9.50
C ILE A 299 4.51 10.98 10.08
N VAL A 300 3.46 10.16 10.04
CA VAL A 300 2.12 10.53 10.48
C VAL A 300 2.04 10.92 11.97
N PRO A 301 2.62 10.17 12.94
CA PRO A 301 2.70 10.59 14.34
C PRO A 301 3.41 11.92 14.53
N ILE A 302 4.51 12.17 13.81
CA ILE A 302 5.24 13.44 13.89
C ILE A 302 4.34 14.60 13.45
N LEU A 303 3.68 14.44 12.30
CA LEU A 303 2.72 15.43 11.80
C LEU A 303 1.51 15.57 12.73
N ALA A 304 1.08 14.48 13.37
CA ALA A 304 -0.03 14.51 14.32
C ALA A 304 0.29 15.31 15.58
N VAL A 305 1.51 15.22 16.10
CA VAL A 305 1.97 16.08 17.20
C VAL A 305 1.98 17.55 16.78
N ILE A 306 2.47 17.85 15.58
CA ILE A 306 2.58 19.24 15.09
C ILE A 306 1.20 19.86 14.85
N PHE A 307 0.29 19.16 14.16
CA PHE A 307 -0.99 19.72 13.74
C PHE A 307 -2.12 19.52 14.75
N PHE A 308 -2.13 18.41 15.48
CA PHE A 308 -3.20 18.07 16.42
C PHE A 308 -2.79 18.17 17.89
N HIS A 309 -1.51 18.49 18.17
CA HIS A 309 -0.98 18.54 19.54
C HIS A 309 -1.22 17.23 20.30
N ASP A 310 -1.18 16.09 19.59
CA ASP A 310 -1.33 14.75 20.17
C ASP A 310 -0.28 14.54 21.28
N LYS A 311 -0.69 14.08 22.47
CA LYS A 311 0.25 13.79 23.57
C LYS A 311 1.21 12.68 23.16
N MET A 312 2.51 13.01 23.06
CA MET A 312 3.59 12.09 22.71
C MET A 312 4.43 11.77 23.94
N ASN A 313 4.06 10.71 24.66
CA ASN A 313 4.78 10.25 25.84
C ASN A 313 6.07 9.49 25.47
N GLY A 314 6.98 9.29 26.43
CA GLY A 314 8.28 8.64 26.20
C GLY A 314 8.19 7.27 25.54
N LEU A 315 7.18 6.45 25.88
CA LEU A 315 6.96 5.15 25.26
C LEU A 315 6.51 5.24 23.79
N LYS A 316 5.70 6.24 23.41
CA LYS A 316 5.34 6.49 21.99
C LYS A 316 6.58 6.91 21.18
N VAL A 317 7.46 7.71 21.78
CA VAL A 317 8.73 8.10 21.15
C VAL A 317 9.64 6.88 20.95
N ILE A 318 9.77 6.02 21.96
CA ILE A 318 10.54 4.77 21.85
C ILE A 318 9.94 3.84 20.79
N ALA A 319 8.61 3.68 20.76
CA ALA A 319 7.90 2.90 19.74
C ALA A 319 8.14 3.43 18.32
N MET A 320 8.13 4.75 18.14
CA MET A 320 8.44 5.42 16.88
C MET A 320 9.90 5.19 16.45
N LEU A 321 10.86 5.33 17.38
CA LEU A 321 12.28 5.09 17.09
C LEU A 321 12.55 3.61 16.75
N LEU A 322 11.91 2.67 17.44
CA LEU A 322 11.98 1.25 17.13
C LEU A 322 11.37 0.92 15.76
N ALA A 323 10.26 1.58 15.39
CA ALA A 323 9.68 1.44 14.06
C ALA A 323 10.62 1.96 12.95
N ILE A 324 11.25 3.12 13.17
CA ILE A 324 12.26 3.68 12.25
C ILE A 324 13.48 2.74 12.14
N TRP A 325 13.94 2.17 13.26
CA TRP A 325 15.07 1.25 13.28
C TRP A 325 14.78 -0.08 12.57
N GLY A 326 13.65 -0.72 12.90
CA GLY A 326 13.21 -1.95 12.25
C GLY A 326 13.05 -1.72 10.74
N PHE A 327 12.56 -0.54 10.37
CA PHE A 327 12.47 -0.13 8.98
C PHE A 327 13.84 0.04 8.29
N ALA A 328 14.78 0.78 8.88
CA ALA A 328 16.09 1.00 8.29
C ALA A 328 16.85 -0.33 8.07
N SER A 329 16.69 -1.25 9.01
CA SER A 329 17.24 -2.62 8.93
C SER A 329 16.67 -3.40 7.74
N TYR A 330 15.37 -3.22 7.47
CA TYR A 330 14.67 -3.88 6.38
C TYR A 330 15.14 -3.37 4.99
N LEU A 331 15.20 -2.05 4.75
CA LEU A 331 15.65 -1.51 3.46
C LEU A 331 17.10 -1.84 3.14
N TYR A 332 17.97 -1.70 4.13
CA TYR A 332 19.39 -1.96 3.94
C TYR A 332 19.61 -3.38 3.43
N HIS A 333 18.81 -4.33 3.90
CA HIS A 333 18.90 -5.71 3.46
C HIS A 333 18.34 -5.93 2.04
N GLN A 334 17.21 -5.30 1.70
CA GLN A 334 16.67 -5.41 0.35
C GLN A 334 17.62 -4.81 -0.71
N TYR A 335 18.36 -3.77 -0.33
CA TYR A 335 19.46 -3.24 -1.15
C TYR A 335 20.60 -4.25 -1.33
N LEU A 336 21.01 -4.93 -0.25
CA LEU A 336 22.05 -5.96 -0.30
C LEU A 336 21.65 -7.19 -1.12
N ASP A 337 20.41 -7.67 -0.98
CA ASP A 337 19.91 -8.85 -1.71
C ASP A 337 19.82 -8.58 -3.23
N ASN A 338 19.36 -7.38 -3.61
CA ASN A 338 19.37 -6.92 -5.00
C ASN A 338 20.79 -6.73 -5.57
N SER A 339 21.74 -6.33 -4.74
CA SER A 339 23.14 -6.17 -5.17
C SER A 339 23.84 -7.51 -5.34
N THR A 340 23.58 -8.47 -4.44
CA THR A 340 24.15 -9.81 -4.47
C THR A 340 23.62 -10.62 -5.66
N SER A 341 22.30 -10.54 -5.93
CA SER A 341 21.68 -11.18 -7.10
C SER A 341 22.12 -10.59 -8.45
N GLN A 342 22.50 -9.31 -8.50
CA GLN A 342 23.14 -8.72 -9.68
C GLN A 342 24.59 -9.19 -9.87
N ILE A 343 25.34 -9.37 -8.78
CA ILE A 343 26.70 -9.92 -8.81
C ILE A 343 26.67 -11.39 -9.26
N ASP A 344 25.72 -12.19 -8.76
CA ASP A 344 25.57 -13.59 -9.17
C ASP A 344 25.18 -13.72 -10.65
N ARG A 345 24.29 -12.86 -11.16
CA ARG A 345 23.97 -12.81 -12.60
C ARG A 345 25.15 -12.31 -13.45
N GLY A 346 25.97 -11.41 -12.91
CA GLY A 346 27.22 -10.98 -13.54
C GLY A 346 28.25 -12.09 -13.62
N ASN A 347 28.39 -12.89 -12.56
CA ASN A 347 29.30 -14.02 -12.49
C ASN A 347 28.85 -15.20 -13.35
N VAL A 348 27.55 -15.50 -13.44
CA VAL A 348 27.01 -16.55 -14.34
C VAL A 348 27.21 -16.18 -15.81
N ASN A 349 27.10 -14.90 -16.17
CA ASN A 349 27.39 -14.42 -17.53
C ASN A 349 28.90 -14.23 -17.81
N ALA A 350 29.75 -14.35 -16.79
CA ALA A 350 31.21 -14.20 -16.89
C ALA A 350 31.96 -15.54 -16.84
N ILE A 351 31.27 -16.68 -16.84
CA ILE A 351 31.88 -17.98 -17.11
C ILE A 351 32.04 -18.08 -18.63
N PRO A 352 33.27 -17.99 -19.20
CA PRO A 352 33.46 -18.36 -20.59
C PRO A 352 33.17 -19.85 -20.69
N ASP A 353 32.46 -20.27 -21.73
CA ASP A 353 32.27 -21.68 -22.07
C ASP A 353 33.63 -22.38 -22.23
N LEU A 354 34.20 -22.86 -21.12
CA LEU A 354 35.27 -23.86 -21.09
C LEU A 354 34.61 -25.24 -21.16
N SER A 355 33.94 -25.51 -22.27
CA SER A 355 33.47 -26.88 -22.56
C SER A 355 33.45 -27.25 -24.04
N THR A 356 34.21 -26.54 -24.89
CA THR A 356 34.24 -26.85 -26.35
C THR A 356 35.61 -26.80 -27.02
N THR A 357 36.71 -27.09 -26.30
CA THR A 357 38.06 -27.20 -26.95
C THR A 357 38.88 -28.42 -26.53
N GLU A 358 38.26 -29.55 -26.18
CA GLU A 358 38.98 -30.83 -25.98
C GLU A 358 38.35 -32.01 -26.73
N ARG A 359 37.74 -31.77 -27.90
CA ARG A 359 37.17 -32.86 -28.72
C ARG A 359 37.59 -32.89 -30.19
N CYS A 360 38.83 -32.46 -30.50
CA CYS A 360 39.39 -32.55 -31.86
C CYS A 360 40.86 -33.00 -31.98
N GLN A 361 41.49 -33.61 -30.97
CA GLN A 361 42.80 -34.26 -31.15
C GLN A 361 42.89 -35.58 -30.37
N GLN A 362 42.31 -36.64 -30.93
CA GLN A 362 42.76 -38.03 -30.77
C GLN A 362 41.88 -38.96 -31.63
N VAL A 363 41.98 -38.80 -32.95
CA VAL A 363 41.79 -39.89 -33.92
C VAL A 363 42.78 -39.62 -35.06
N GLU A 364 44.02 -40.06 -34.87
CA GLU A 364 44.85 -40.67 -35.91
C GLU A 364 45.94 -41.53 -35.26
#